data_AF-A0A7V9Z8P7-F1
#
_entry.id   AF-A0A7V9Z8P7-F1
#
_cell.length_a   1.000
_cell.length_b   1.000
_cell.length_c   1.000
_cell.angle_alpha   90.00
_cell.angle_beta   90.00
_cell.angle_gamma   90.00
#
_symmetry.space_group_name_H-M   'P 1'
#
loop_
_entity.id
_entity.type
_entity.pdbx_description
1 polymer ?
#
loop_
_entity_poly.entity_id
_entity_poly.type
_entity_poly.pdbx_seq_one_letter_code
_entity_poly.pdbx_strand_id
1 'polypeptide(L)'
;MKNDVILNKISVIERCIKRIHEEYENNPKHLENYTKQDSIILNLQRACEASIDLAMHMVAQKKLGLPQNSRDAFSLLEQHEEYKFYLL
;
A
#
# COMPACT_ATOMS: atom_id res chain seq x y z
N MET A 1 -1.33 -13.98 -15.94
CA MET A 1 -1.07 -12.59 -16.37
C MET A 1 -1.89 -11.54 -15.63
N LYS A 2 -3.24 -11.50 -15.68
CA LYS A 2 -4.04 -10.47 -14.96
C LYS A 2 -3.87 -10.50 -13.44
N ASN A 3 -3.88 -11.70 -12.84
CA ASN A 3 -3.68 -11.86 -11.40
C ASN A 3 -2.23 -11.60 -10.99
N ASP A 4 -1.27 -11.83 -11.88
CA ASP A 4 0.16 -11.72 -11.58
C ASP A 4 0.53 -10.28 -11.19
N VAL A 5 -0.09 -9.26 -11.80
CA VAL A 5 0.12 -7.85 -11.43
C VAL A 5 -0.39 -7.58 -10.01
N ILE A 6 -1.60 -8.04 -9.69
CA ILE A 6 -2.21 -7.86 -8.36
C ILE A 6 -1.38 -8.60 -7.30
N LEU A 7 -1.06 -9.88 -7.54
CA LEU A 7 -0.25 -10.71 -6.64
C LEU A 7 1.13 -10.12 -6.41
N ASN A 8 1.77 -9.58 -7.46
CA ASN A 8 3.06 -8.90 -7.32
C ASN A 8 2.96 -7.66 -6.44
N LYS A 9 1.91 -6.83 -6.61
CA LYS A 9 1.72 -5.63 -5.78
C LYS A 9 1.43 -5.98 -4.32
N ILE A 10 0.57 -6.98 -4.08
CA ILE A 10 0.33 -7.51 -2.72
C ILE A 10 1.62 -8.01 -2.09
N SER A 11 2.41 -8.80 -2.83
CA SER A 11 3.68 -9.33 -2.34
C SER A 11 4.70 -8.22 -2.00
N VAL A 12 4.70 -7.10 -2.74
CA VAL A 12 5.51 -5.93 -2.38
C VAL A 12 5.03 -5.30 -1.07
N ILE A 13 3.72 -5.07 -0.93
CA ILE A 13 3.11 -4.48 0.27
C ILE A 13 3.44 -5.33 1.50
N GLU A 14 3.23 -6.64 1.43
CA GLU A 14 3.51 -7.58 2.53
C GLU A 14 4.97 -7.56 2.96
N ARG A 15 5.91 -7.55 1.99
CA ARG A 15 7.35 -7.47 2.31
C ARG A 15 7.71 -6.15 2.99
N CYS A 16 7.15 -5.04 2.52
CA CYS A 16 7.39 -3.72 3.13
C CYS A 16 6.85 -3.65 4.56
N ILE A 17 5.64 -4.14 4.81
CA ILE A 17 5.04 -4.21 6.15
C ILE A 17 5.89 -5.09 7.07
N LYS A 18 6.29 -6.28 6.59
CA LYS A 18 7.19 -7.17 7.33
C LYS A 18 8.49 -6.45 7.72
N ARG A 19 9.09 -5.71 6.79
CA ARG A 19 10.34 -4.98 7.05
C ARG A 19 10.16 -3.87 8.08
N ILE A 20 9.05 -3.13 8.04
CA ILE A 20 8.72 -2.11 9.04
C ILE A 20 8.66 -2.74 10.43
N HIS A 21 7.98 -3.89 10.58
CA HIS A 21 7.90 -4.59 11.85
C HIS A 21 9.25 -5.13 12.33
N GLU A 22 10.08 -5.68 11.43
CA GLU A 22 11.44 -6.13 11.75
C GLU A 22 12.33 -4.98 12.26
N GLU A 23 12.23 -3.79 11.65
CA GLU A 23 13.05 -2.65 12.04
C GLU A 23 12.59 -2.03 13.35
N TYR A 24 11.27 -1.90 13.52
CA TYR A 24 10.66 -1.33 14.71
C TYR A 24 10.75 -2.27 15.92
N GLU A 25 10.56 -3.57 15.72
CA GLU A 25 10.65 -4.63 16.74
C GLU A 25 9.83 -4.35 18.02
N ASN A 26 8.71 -3.61 17.89
CA ASN A 26 7.91 -3.12 19.03
C ASN A 26 8.72 -2.37 20.10
N ASN A 27 9.84 -1.76 19.70
CA ASN A 27 10.74 -1.04 20.58
C ASN A 27 10.84 0.43 20.16
N PRO A 28 10.20 1.37 20.87
CA PRO A 28 10.26 2.79 20.53
C PRO A 28 11.69 3.36 20.43
N LYS A 29 12.66 2.81 21.17
CA LYS A 29 14.07 3.23 21.11
C LYS A 29 14.71 2.99 19.74
N HIS A 30 14.17 2.07 18.94
CA HIS A 30 14.65 1.87 17.56
C HIS A 30 14.40 3.08 16.67
N LEU A 31 13.45 3.94 17.04
CA LEU A 31 13.23 5.22 16.38
C LEU A 31 14.28 6.26 16.76
N GLU A 32 15.26 6.00 17.63
CA GLU A 32 16.41 6.87 17.85
C GLU A 32 17.56 6.58 16.86
N ASN A 33 17.50 5.44 16.16
CA ASN A 33 18.47 5.05 15.15
C ASN A 33 18.01 5.54 13.76
N TYR A 34 18.71 6.52 13.19
CA TYR A 34 18.35 7.09 11.88
C TYR A 34 18.34 6.08 10.73
N THR A 35 19.24 5.09 10.73
CA THR A 35 19.21 4.03 9.72
C THR A 35 17.94 3.19 9.79
N LYS A 36 17.44 2.91 11.00
CA LYS A 36 16.17 2.21 11.18
C LYS A 36 14.98 3.09 10.79
N GLN A 37 15.01 4.38 11.12
CA GLN A 37 14.00 5.33 10.67
C GLN A 37 13.92 5.40 9.13
N ASP A 38 15.06 5.55 8.46
CA ASP A 38 15.13 5.62 6.99
C ASP A 38 14.60 4.33 6.35
N SER A 39 14.94 3.17 6.93
CA SER A 39 14.42 1.87 6.50
C SER A 39 12.89 1.79 6.65
N ILE A 40 12.34 2.26 7.78
CA ILE A 40 10.89 2.29 8.02
C ILE A 40 10.18 3.25 7.04
N ILE A 41 10.68 4.48 6.89
CA ILE A 41 10.12 5.51 6.00
C ILE A 41 10.11 5.01 4.56
N LEU A 42 11.21 4.44 4.09
CA LEU A 42 11.32 3.90 2.73
C LEU A 42 10.32 2.78 2.48
N ASN A 43 10.13 1.87 3.44
CA ASN A 43 9.18 0.78 3.29
C ASN A 43 7.73 1.24 3.38
N LEU A 44 7.43 2.26 4.20
CA LEU A 44 6.11 2.90 4.22
C LEU A 44 5.79 3.54 2.87
N GLN A 45 6.72 4.31 2.31
CA GLN A 45 6.56 4.92 0.99
C GLN A 45 6.29 3.86 -0.09
N ARG A 46 7.11 2.79 -0.14
CA ARG A 46 6.95 1.70 -1.10
C ARG A 46 5.61 0.96 -0.96
N ALA A 47 5.16 0.73 0.27
CA ALA A 47 3.84 0.13 0.51
C ALA A 47 2.71 1.03 0.01
N CYS A 48 2.79 2.34 0.26
CA CYS A 48 1.83 3.31 -0.25
C CYS A 48 1.81 3.35 -1.78
N GLU A 49 2.97 3.42 -2.45
CA GLU A 49 3.07 3.42 -3.91
C GLU A 49 2.49 2.14 -4.52
N ALA A 50 2.84 0.96 -3.97
CA ALA A 50 2.29 -0.31 -4.44
C ALA A 50 0.77 -0.40 -4.25
N SER A 51 0.24 0.19 -3.16
CA SER A 51 -1.20 0.25 -2.90
C SER A 51 -1.92 1.20 -3.87
N ILE A 52 -1.32 2.35 -4.19
CA ILE A 52 -1.84 3.29 -5.20
C ILE A 52 -1.89 2.64 -6.56
N ASP A 53 -0.79 1.99 -6.98
CA ASP A 53 -0.72 1.28 -8.26
C ASP A 53 -1.79 0.19 -8.35
N LEU A 54 -1.99 -0.56 -7.26
CA LEU A 54 -3.03 -1.59 -7.19
C LEU A 54 -4.43 -0.97 -7.31
N ALA A 55 -4.69 0.13 -6.61
CA ALA A 55 -5.98 0.80 -6.66
C ALA A 55 -6.28 1.34 -8.07
N MET A 56 -5.31 2.02 -8.70
CA MET A 56 -5.41 2.50 -10.07
C MET A 56 -5.67 1.36 -11.06
N HIS A 57 -4.95 0.24 -10.91
CA HIS A 57 -5.14 -0.95 -11.72
C HIS A 57 -6.57 -1.52 -11.57
N MET A 58 -7.06 -1.64 -10.34
CA MET A 58 -8.41 -2.16 -10.07
C MET A 58 -9.50 -1.26 -10.65
N VAL A 59 -9.40 0.06 -10.47
CA VAL A 59 -10.33 1.05 -11.06
C VAL A 59 -10.39 0.91 -12.58
N ALA A 60 -9.24 0.79 -13.24
CA ALA A 60 -9.15 0.62 -14.68
C ALA A 60 -9.73 -0.73 -15.14
N GLN A 61 -9.42 -1.82 -14.44
CA GLN A 61 -9.92 -3.17 -14.76
C GLN A 61 -11.44 -3.28 -14.62
N LYS A 62 -11.99 -2.66 -13.57
CA LYS A 62 -13.43 -2.67 -13.26
C LYS A 62 -14.21 -1.55 -13.95
N LYS A 63 -13.52 -0.64 -14.67
CA LYS A 63 -14.11 0.51 -15.38
C LYS A 63 -14.93 1.42 -14.46
N LEU A 64 -14.43 1.70 -13.27
CA LEU A 64 -15.16 2.45 -12.24
C LEU A 64 -15.13 3.98 -12.45
N GLY A 65 -14.33 4.47 -13.40
CA GLY A 65 -14.19 5.90 -13.69
C GLY A 65 -12.75 6.28 -14.01
N LEU A 66 -12.49 7.59 -14.06
CA LEU A 66 -11.17 8.18 -14.32
C LEU A 66 -10.69 8.95 -13.09
N PRO A 67 -9.89 8.34 -12.19
CA PRO A 67 -9.36 9.04 -11.03
C PRO A 67 -8.42 10.16 -11.48
N GLN A 68 -8.56 11.36 -10.90
CA GLN A 68 -7.71 12.51 -11.22
C GLN A 68 -6.45 12.55 -10.36
N ASN A 69 -6.47 11.88 -9.21
CA ASN A 69 -5.35 11.71 -8.32
C ASN A 69 -5.42 10.35 -7.59
N SER A 70 -4.40 10.02 -6.81
CA SER A 70 -4.32 8.73 -6.10
C SER A 70 -5.45 8.53 -5.09
N ARG A 71 -5.88 9.58 -4.36
CA ARG A 71 -6.98 9.52 -3.39
C ARG A 71 -8.30 9.19 -4.08
N ASP A 72 -8.53 9.75 -5.27
CA ASP A 72 -9.74 9.49 -6.04
C ASP A 72 -9.84 8.00 -6.42
N ALA A 73 -8.72 7.34 -6.72
CA ALA A 73 -8.73 5.92 -7.05
C ALA A 73 -9.26 5.07 -5.88
N PHE A 74 -8.82 5.34 -4.65
CA PHE A 74 -9.36 4.68 -3.47
C PHE A 74 -10.84 5.05 -3.22
N SER A 75 -11.20 6.31 -3.44
CA SER A 75 -12.59 6.78 -3.27
C SER A 75 -13.54 6.07 -4.26
N LEU A 76 -13.12 5.88 -5.51
CA LEU A 76 -13.88 5.12 -6.50
C LEU A 76 -14.03 3.64 -6.11
N LEU A 77 -12.99 3.02 -5.55
CA LEU A 77 -13.08 1.64 -5.06
C LEU A 77 -14.04 1.51 -3.88
N GLU A 78 -13.98 2.42 -2.90
CA GLU A 78 -14.88 2.45 -1.74
C GLU A 78 -16.34 2.65 -2.14
N GLN A 79 -16.62 3.48 -3.14
CA GLN A 79 -17.99 3.75 -3.61
C GLN A 79 -18.60 2.57 -4.37
N HIS A 80 -17.79 1.79 -5.09
CA HIS A 80 -18.25 0.76 -6.02
C HIS A 80 -18.07 -0.68 -5.52
N GLU A 81 -17.22 -0.90 -4.52
CA GLU A 81 -17.12 -2.16 -3.83
C GLU A 81 -17.70 -2.00 -2.43
N GLU A 82 -18.60 -2.87 -1.98
CA GLU A 82 -19.18 -2.87 -0.63
C GLU A 82 -18.14 -3.14 0.50
N TYR A 83 -16.85 -2.90 0.25
CA TYR A 83 -15.80 -3.02 1.24
C TYR A 83 -15.56 -1.68 1.91
N LYS A 84 -16.01 -1.58 3.16
CA LYS A 84 -15.37 -0.66 4.11
C LYS A 84 -13.89 -1.01 4.13
N PHE A 85 -13.03 -0.10 3.70
CA PHE A 85 -11.61 -0.12 4.05
C PHE A 85 -11.52 0.04 5.58
N TYR A 86 -11.74 -1.04 6.32
CA TYR A 86 -11.17 -1.17 7.65
C TYR A 86 -9.67 -1.29 7.42
N LEU A 87 -9.02 -0.12 7.35
CA LEU A 87 -7.57 0.02 7.46
C LEU A 87 -7.13 -0.70 8.74
N LEU A 88 -6.63 -1.92 8.55
CA LEU A 88 -5.64 -2.56 9.40
C LEU A 88 -4.28 -2.37 8.74
#